data_AF-A0A519GL34-F1
#
_entry.id   AF-A0A519GL34-F1
#
_cell.length_a   1.000
_cell.length_b   1.000
_cell.length_c   1.000
_cell.angle_alpha   90.00
_cell.angle_beta   90.00
_cell.angle_gamma   90.00
#
_symmetry.space_group_name_H-M   'P 1'
#
loop_
_entity.id
_entity.type
_entity.pdbx_description
1 polymer ?
#
loop_
_entity_poly.entity_id
_entity_poly.type
_entity_poly.pdbx_seq_one_letter_code
_entity_poly.pdbx_strand_id
1 'polypeptide(L)'
;MTFSSIDAVAEGLRQAGYFAERRLATAVFLALKLQRPLLLEGEPGVGKTELAKALSKALQRELLRLQCYDGLEQREALYEWNYAAQLLHMRAAEASGAARDVEAEVYQPHYLIRRPLLQALQTPAPGAVLLIDEVDRADEPFEAFLLEYLGEYQV
;
A
#
# COMPACT_ATOMS: atom_id res chain seq x y z
N MET A 1 3.92 7.57 -16.41
CA MET A 1 2.99 8.48 -17.12
C MET A 1 2.24 9.32 -16.11
N THR A 2 1.94 10.58 -16.44
CA THR A 2 1.09 11.47 -15.65
C THR A 2 0.03 12.03 -16.58
N PHE A 3 -1.23 12.01 -16.17
CA PHE A 3 -2.32 12.58 -16.96
C PHE A 3 -2.17 14.10 -17.07
N SER A 4 -2.36 14.65 -18.27
CA SER A 4 -2.21 16.08 -18.56
C SER A 4 -3.50 16.89 -18.38
N SER A 5 -4.65 16.21 -18.36
CA SER A 5 -5.97 16.84 -18.19
C SER A 5 -6.97 15.89 -17.54
N ILE A 6 -8.11 16.43 -17.12
CA ILE A 6 -9.24 15.65 -16.60
C ILE A 6 -9.79 14.70 -17.69
N ASP A 7 -9.80 15.13 -18.95
CA ASP A 7 -10.23 14.28 -20.08
C ASP A 7 -9.27 13.11 -20.31
N ALA A 8 -7.96 13.32 -20.12
CA ALA A 8 -6.97 12.26 -20.20
C ALA A 8 -7.17 11.21 -19.09
N VAL A 9 -7.56 11.63 -17.88
CA VAL A 9 -7.92 10.70 -16.79
C VAL A 9 -9.14 9.89 -17.16
N ALA A 10 -10.22 10.54 -17.61
CA ALA A 10 -11.46 9.85 -17.98
C ALA A 10 -11.23 8.84 -19.12
N GLU A 11 -10.45 9.21 -20.12
CA GLU A 11 -10.08 8.33 -21.23
C GLU A 11 -9.20 7.16 -20.78
N GLY A 12 -8.19 7.42 -19.93
CA GLY A 12 -7.33 6.36 -19.38
C GLY A 12 -8.12 5.35 -18.54
N LEU A 13 -9.06 5.82 -17.72
CA LEU A 13 -9.97 4.97 -16.97
C LEU A 13 -10.89 4.16 -17.89
N ARG A 14 -11.43 4.80 -18.95
CA ARG A 14 -12.29 4.14 -19.93
C ARG A 14 -11.56 3.01 -20.65
N GLN A 15 -10.31 3.22 -21.06
CA GLN A 15 -9.45 2.19 -21.66
C GLN A 15 -9.17 1.03 -20.69
N ALA A 16 -9.11 1.31 -19.38
CA ALA A 16 -9.00 0.30 -18.33
C ALA A 16 -10.34 -0.37 -17.96
N GLY A 17 -11.45 -0.01 -18.62
CA GLY A 17 -12.78 -0.58 -18.41
C GLY A 17 -13.63 0.13 -17.36
N TYR A 18 -13.24 1.33 -16.91
CA TYR A 18 -13.94 2.10 -15.89
C TYR A 18 -14.50 3.41 -16.45
N PHE A 19 -15.82 3.57 -16.40
CA PHE A 19 -16.51 4.76 -16.92
C PHE A 19 -16.74 5.77 -15.79
N ALA A 20 -15.78 6.68 -15.61
CA ALA A 20 -15.86 7.72 -14.58
C ALA A 20 -16.68 8.93 -15.04
N GLU A 21 -17.55 9.43 -14.17
CA GLU A 21 -18.14 10.75 -14.35
C GLU A 21 -17.09 11.86 -14.26
N ARG A 22 -17.39 13.03 -14.84
CA ARG A 22 -16.49 14.19 -14.84
C ARG A 22 -16.03 14.59 -13.44
N ARG A 23 -16.93 14.54 -12.44
CA ARG A 23 -16.61 14.88 -11.05
C ARG A 23 -15.54 13.95 -10.47
N LEU A 24 -15.69 12.64 -10.65
CA LEU A 24 -14.72 11.65 -10.18
C LEU A 24 -13.38 11.77 -10.92
N ALA A 25 -13.41 11.90 -12.25
CA ALA A 25 -12.20 12.14 -13.05
C ALA A 25 -11.45 13.41 -12.60
N THR A 26 -12.18 14.45 -12.18
CA THR A 26 -11.60 15.69 -11.67
C THR A 26 -10.93 15.47 -10.32
N ALA A 27 -11.59 14.78 -9.38
CA ALA A 27 -11.02 14.44 -8.08
C ALA A 27 -9.73 13.60 -8.22
N VAL A 28 -9.76 12.59 -9.09
CA VAL A 28 -8.58 11.77 -9.42
C VAL A 28 -7.46 12.60 -10.04
N PHE A 29 -7.78 13.47 -11.02
CA PHE A 29 -6.80 14.36 -11.64
C PHE A 29 -6.11 15.26 -10.60
N LEU A 30 -6.88 15.87 -9.71
CA LEU A 30 -6.36 16.74 -8.64
C LEU A 30 -5.52 15.95 -7.64
N ALA A 31 -5.97 14.77 -7.20
CA ALA A 31 -5.21 13.92 -6.28
C ALA A 31 -3.84 13.54 -6.86
N LEU A 32 -3.80 13.14 -8.13
CA LEU A 32 -2.55 12.83 -8.84
C LEU A 32 -1.64 14.05 -9.03
N LYS A 33 -2.23 15.22 -9.32
CA LYS A 33 -1.48 16.46 -9.56
C LYS A 33 -0.91 17.06 -8.28
N LEU A 34 -1.67 16.99 -7.18
CA LEU A 34 -1.30 17.51 -5.87
C LEU A 34 -0.48 16.51 -5.04
N GLN A 35 -0.35 15.26 -5.52
CA GLN A 35 0.26 14.17 -4.77
C GLN A 35 -0.36 14.03 -3.38
N ARG A 36 -1.70 14.00 -3.34
CA ARG A 36 -2.48 13.82 -2.11
C ARG A 36 -3.34 12.56 -2.20
N PRO A 37 -3.57 11.84 -1.09
CA PRO A 37 -4.48 10.70 -1.06
C PRO A 37 -5.90 11.11 -1.44
N LEU A 38 -6.65 10.19 -2.05
CA LEU A 38 -8.05 10.38 -2.41
C LEU A 38 -8.94 9.48 -1.54
N LEU A 39 -9.76 10.10 -0.69
CA LEU A 39 -10.81 9.39 0.05
C LEU A 39 -12.06 9.25 -0.83
N LEU A 40 -12.61 8.04 -0.93
CA LEU A 40 -13.79 7.72 -1.74
C LEU A 40 -14.96 7.30 -0.84
N GLU A 41 -15.88 8.22 -0.63
CA GLU A 41 -17.14 7.96 0.08
C GLU A 41 -18.26 7.56 -0.89
N GLY A 42 -19.23 6.77 -0.41
CA GLY A 42 -20.32 6.25 -1.23
C GLY A 42 -20.80 4.87 -0.79
N GLU A 43 -21.92 4.42 -1.35
CA GLU A 43 -22.52 3.13 -1.00
C GLU A 43 -21.65 1.93 -1.41
N PRO A 44 -21.79 0.77 -0.74
CA PRO A 44 -21.18 -0.46 -1.20
C PRO A 44 -21.58 -0.79 -2.64
N GLY A 45 -20.61 -1.26 -3.45
CA GLY A 45 -20.88 -1.68 -4.83
C GLY A 45 -20.83 -0.58 -5.90
N VAL A 46 -20.59 0.68 -5.55
CA VAL A 46 -20.47 1.78 -6.54
C VAL A 46 -19.13 1.82 -7.29
N GLY A 47 -18.32 0.77 -7.18
CA GLY A 47 -17.08 0.61 -7.94
C GLY A 47 -15.84 1.32 -7.37
N LYS A 48 -15.80 1.63 -6.06
CA LYS A 48 -14.61 2.24 -5.41
C LYS A 48 -13.34 1.39 -5.57
N THR A 49 -13.43 0.10 -5.28
CA THR A 49 -12.33 -0.86 -5.45
C THR A 49 -11.94 -1.01 -6.94
N GLU A 50 -12.93 -0.98 -7.85
CA GLU A 50 -12.67 -1.07 -9.29
C GLU A 50 -11.98 0.18 -9.83
N LEU A 51 -12.22 1.36 -9.26
CA LEU A 51 -11.49 2.57 -9.62
C LEU A 51 -9.99 2.41 -9.36
N ALA A 52 -9.59 1.87 -8.21
CA ALA A 52 -8.17 1.65 -7.89
C ALA A 52 -7.51 0.67 -8.86
N LYS A 53 -8.21 -0.42 -9.23
CA LYS A 53 -7.74 -1.37 -10.25
C LYS A 53 -7.60 -0.71 -11.63
N ALA A 54 -8.58 0.09 -12.03
CA ALA A 54 -8.54 0.82 -13.28
C ALA A 54 -7.41 1.86 -13.31
N LEU A 55 -7.18 2.57 -12.20
CA LEU A 55 -6.06 3.51 -12.06
C LEU A 55 -4.71 2.82 -12.15
N SER A 56 -4.52 1.69 -11.46
CA SER A 56 -3.30 0.88 -11.56
C SER A 56 -3.00 0.50 -13.02
N LYS A 57 -4.01 0.01 -13.75
CA LYS A 57 -3.88 -0.32 -15.18
C LYS A 57 -3.56 0.91 -16.03
N ALA A 58 -4.31 2.00 -15.86
CA ALA A 58 -4.16 3.22 -16.67
C ALA A 58 -2.83 3.94 -16.41
N LEU A 59 -2.31 3.88 -15.18
CA LEU A 59 -1.01 4.44 -14.81
C LEU A 59 0.16 3.49 -15.05
N GLN A 60 -0.12 2.22 -15.34
CA GLN A 60 0.85 1.12 -15.43
C GLN A 60 1.68 0.99 -14.14
N ARG A 61 1.00 0.96 -13.00
CA ARG A 61 1.61 0.86 -11.66
C ARG A 61 1.09 -0.36 -10.94
N GLU A 62 1.92 -0.93 -10.08
CA GLU A 62 1.50 -2.02 -9.19
C GLU A 62 0.31 -1.58 -8.31
N LEU A 63 -0.66 -2.47 -8.13
CA LEU A 63 -1.75 -2.28 -7.18
C LEU A 63 -1.42 -3.01 -5.89
N LEU A 64 -1.20 -2.24 -4.84
CA LEU A 64 -1.06 -2.74 -3.48
C LEU A 64 -2.39 -2.55 -2.75
N ARG A 65 -2.82 -3.56 -2.00
CA ARG A 65 -4.08 -3.52 -1.26
C ARG A 65 -3.84 -3.76 0.21
N LEU A 66 -4.34 -2.84 1.03
CA LEU A 66 -4.52 -2.98 2.46
C LEU A 66 -6.01 -3.11 2.75
N GLN A 67 -6.40 -4.19 3.43
CA GLN A 67 -7.78 -4.39 3.88
C GLN A 67 -7.83 -4.04 5.37
N CYS A 68 -8.65 -3.06 5.74
CA CYS A 68 -8.91 -2.73 7.13
C CYS A 68 -10.04 -3.61 7.70
N TYR A 69 -9.92 -3.91 8.98
CA TYR A 69 -10.84 -4.69 9.80
C TYR A 69 -10.56 -4.42 11.29
N ASP A 70 -11.53 -4.73 12.15
CA ASP A 70 -11.41 -4.53 13.60
C ASP A 70 -10.24 -5.34 14.17
N GLY A 71 -9.34 -4.70 14.92
CA GLY A 71 -8.15 -5.33 15.46
C GLY A 71 -6.95 -5.39 14.50
N LEU A 72 -7.00 -4.71 13.35
CA LEU A 72 -5.83 -4.57 12.47
C LEU A 72 -4.71 -3.80 13.18
N GLU A 73 -3.54 -4.41 13.30
CA GLU A 73 -2.39 -3.79 13.96
C GLU A 73 -1.37 -3.20 12.97
N GLN A 74 -0.62 -2.20 13.43
CA GLN A 74 0.40 -1.50 12.61
C GLN A 74 1.38 -2.46 11.93
N ARG A 75 1.83 -3.51 12.64
CA ARG A 75 2.77 -4.51 12.09
C ARG A 75 2.18 -5.32 10.93
N GLU A 76 0.86 -5.51 10.90
CA GLU A 76 0.16 -6.25 9.85
C GLU A 76 -0.02 -5.42 8.58
N ALA A 77 -0.05 -4.09 8.72
CA ALA A 77 -0.15 -3.15 7.62
C ALA A 77 1.21 -2.66 7.08
N LEU A 78 2.21 -2.52 7.96
CA LEU A 78 3.51 -1.93 7.66
C LEU A 78 4.62 -2.98 7.44
N TYR A 79 5.09 -3.63 8.50
CA TYR A 79 6.04 -4.75 8.41
C TYR A 79 6.06 -5.58 9.68
N GLU A 80 6.50 -6.83 9.54
CA GLU A 80 6.85 -7.67 10.68
C GLU A 80 8.14 -8.45 10.39
N TRP A 81 8.79 -8.92 11.45
CA TRP A 81 9.94 -9.80 11.36
C TRP A 81 9.49 -11.26 11.39
N ASN A 82 10.06 -12.09 10.50
CA ASN A 82 9.80 -13.52 10.47
C ASN A 82 10.59 -14.23 11.56
N TYR A 83 10.09 -14.16 12.79
CA TYR A 83 10.73 -14.78 13.97
C TYR A 83 10.93 -16.29 13.83
N ALA A 84 10.01 -16.99 13.16
CA ALA A 84 10.14 -18.43 12.93
C ALA A 84 11.36 -18.76 12.07
N ALA A 85 11.56 -18.02 10.98
CA ALA A 85 12.72 -18.19 10.12
C ALA A 85 14.02 -17.75 10.82
N GLN A 86 13.99 -16.68 11.61
CA GLN A 86 15.13 -16.27 12.45
C GLN A 86 15.52 -17.38 13.43
N LEU A 87 14.54 -18.00 14.12
CA LEU A 87 14.81 -19.08 15.07
C LEU A 87 15.38 -20.34 14.40
N LEU A 88 14.88 -20.69 13.21
CA LEU A 88 15.42 -21.79 12.42
C LEU A 88 16.88 -21.55 12.02
N HIS A 89 17.20 -20.32 11.62
CA HIS A 89 18.56 -19.90 11.30
C HIS A 89 19.50 -20.01 12.50
N MET A 90 19.08 -19.49 13.65
CA MET A 90 19.85 -19.58 14.90
C MET A 90 20.16 -21.04 15.27
N ARG A 91 19.16 -21.93 15.20
CA ARG A 91 19.36 -23.37 15.50
C ARG A 91 20.31 -24.06 14.52
N ALA A 92 20.26 -23.69 13.24
CA ALA A 92 21.17 -24.24 12.23
C ALA A 92 22.62 -23.76 12.42
N ALA A 93 22.80 -22.49 12.80
CA ALA A 93 24.11 -21.90 13.11
C ALA A 93 24.74 -22.51 14.37
N GLU A 94 23.93 -22.75 15.41
CA GLU A 94 24.36 -23.46 16.63
C GLU A 94 24.86 -24.87 16.31
N ALA A 95 24.12 -25.63 15.49
CA ALA A 95 24.49 -26.99 15.11
C ALA A 95 25.77 -27.07 14.25
N SER A 96 26.10 -26.01 13.51
CA SER A 96 27.28 -25.92 12.63
C SER A 96 28.51 -25.28 13.30
N GLY A 97 28.39 -24.84 14.56
CA GLY A 97 29.49 -24.21 15.32
C GLY A 97 29.82 -22.78 14.87
N ALA A 98 29.01 -22.18 13.99
CA ALA A 98 29.18 -20.82 13.46
C ALA A 98 28.46 -19.78 14.34
N ALA A 99 28.70 -19.80 15.65
CA ALA A 99 27.96 -19.00 16.62
C ALA A 99 28.40 -17.51 16.69
N ARG A 100 29.51 -17.14 16.07
CA ARG A 100 29.98 -15.75 16.02
C ARG A 100 29.35 -15.11 14.79
N ASP A 101 28.45 -14.14 15.02
CA ASP A 101 27.75 -13.29 14.03
C ASP A 101 26.28 -13.62 13.72
N VAL A 102 25.70 -14.62 14.39
CA VAL A 102 24.29 -15.03 14.21
C VAL A 102 23.30 -13.88 14.44
N GLU A 103 23.56 -12.97 15.38
CA GLU A 103 22.70 -11.82 15.68
C GLU A 103 22.62 -10.83 14.51
N ALA A 104 23.74 -10.53 13.84
CA ALA A 104 23.77 -9.67 12.65
C ALA A 104 23.12 -10.36 11.43
N GLU A 105 23.09 -11.69 11.41
CA GLU A 105 22.49 -12.47 10.33
C GLU A 105 20.96 -12.55 10.45
N VAL A 106 20.38 -12.47 11.65
CA VAL A 106 18.91 -12.56 11.83
C VAL A 106 18.17 -11.24 11.61
N TYR A 107 18.84 -10.09 11.69
CA TYR A 107 18.24 -8.77 11.42
C TYR A 107 18.50 -8.29 9.98
N GLN A 108 18.35 -9.20 9.03
CA GLN A 108 18.58 -8.93 7.61
C GLN A 108 17.26 -8.70 6.85
N PRO A 109 17.27 -7.92 5.74
CA PRO A 109 16.08 -7.61 4.96
C PRO A 109 15.28 -8.81 4.43
N HIS A 110 15.86 -10.01 4.40
CA HIS A 110 15.19 -11.25 3.99
C HIS A 110 14.29 -11.85 5.08
N TYR A 111 14.48 -11.47 6.35
CA TYR A 111 13.55 -11.80 7.44
C TYR A 111 12.45 -10.76 7.62
N LEU A 112 12.54 -9.62 6.92
CA LEU A 112 11.53 -8.57 6.97
C LEU A 112 10.38 -8.88 6.02
N ILE A 113 9.22 -9.19 6.59
CA ILE A 113 7.97 -9.34 5.85
C ILE A 113 7.39 -7.94 5.64
N ARG A 114 7.53 -7.44 4.41
CA ARG A 114 6.99 -6.14 4.00
C ARG A 114 5.50 -6.28 3.78
N ARG A 115 4.71 -5.46 4.46
CA ARG A 115 3.25 -5.40 4.30
C ARG A 115 2.87 -4.23 3.36
N PRO A 116 1.60 -4.10 2.94
CA PRO A 116 1.21 -3.20 1.85
C PRO A 116 1.69 -1.76 1.99
N LEU A 117 1.73 -1.20 3.20
CA LEU A 117 2.20 0.18 3.42
C LEU A 117 3.71 0.29 3.17
N LEU A 118 4.53 -0.59 3.73
CA LEU A 118 5.97 -0.54 3.48
C LEU A 118 6.31 -0.85 2.02
N GLN A 119 5.58 -1.77 1.39
CA GLN A 119 5.72 -2.05 -0.05
C GLN A 119 5.45 -0.79 -0.88
N ALA A 120 4.40 -0.02 -0.54
CA ALA A 120 4.05 1.20 -1.24
C ALA A 120 5.14 2.28 -1.12
N LEU A 121 5.72 2.46 0.07
CA LEU A 121 6.84 3.40 0.29
C LEU A 121 8.12 2.99 -0.46
N GLN A 122 8.41 1.69 -0.51
CA GLN A 122 9.64 1.19 -1.12
C GLN A 122 9.52 0.96 -2.64
N THR A 123 8.32 1.13 -3.21
CA THR A 123 8.12 0.97 -4.65
C THR A 123 8.91 2.05 -5.40
N PRO A 124 9.84 1.69 -6.31
CA PRO A 124 10.61 2.66 -7.05
C PRO A 124 9.71 3.54 -7.93
N ALA A 125 10.22 4.72 -8.32
CA ALA A 125 9.52 5.61 -9.23
C ALA A 125 9.04 4.85 -10.49
N PRO A 126 7.76 5.00 -10.91
CA PRO A 126 6.82 6.07 -10.54
C PRO A 126 5.93 5.79 -9.30
N GLY A 127 6.23 4.75 -8.52
CA GLY A 127 5.47 4.36 -7.32
C GLY A 127 4.31 3.40 -7.62
N ALA A 128 3.60 2.99 -6.58
CA ALA A 128 2.43 2.10 -6.65
C ALA A 128 1.10 2.87 -6.57
N VAL A 129 0.00 2.19 -6.90
CA VAL A 129 -1.35 2.57 -6.45
C VAL A 129 -1.65 1.77 -5.19
N LEU A 130 -1.84 2.46 -4.07
CA LEU A 130 -2.23 1.84 -2.81
C LEU A 130 -3.74 2.02 -2.60
N LEU A 131 -4.46 0.90 -2.53
CA LEU A 131 -5.86 0.85 -2.11
C LEU A 131 -5.92 0.49 -0.63
N ILE A 132 -6.51 1.37 0.18
CA ILE A 132 -6.89 1.09 1.57
C ILE A 132 -8.40 0.92 1.59
N ASP A 133 -8.85 -0.29 1.89
CA ASP A 133 -10.25 -0.71 1.77
C ASP A 133 -10.88 -0.88 3.16
N GLU A 134 -12.18 -0.59 3.29
CA GLU A 134 -12.93 -0.63 4.57
C GLU A 134 -12.23 0.13 5.72
N VAL A 135 -11.63 1.29 5.42
CA VAL A 135 -10.88 2.11 6.42
C VAL A 135 -11.73 2.49 7.64
N ASP A 136 -13.05 2.55 7.47
CA ASP A 136 -14.05 2.80 8.51
C ASP A 136 -14.17 1.67 9.55
N ARG A 137 -13.55 0.50 9.31
CA ARG A 137 -13.43 -0.60 10.28
C ARG A 137 -12.10 -0.61 11.04
N ALA A 138 -11.24 0.38 10.83
CA ALA A 138 -10.00 0.46 11.57
C ALA A 138 -10.26 1.00 12.99
N ASP A 139 -9.46 0.52 13.95
CA ASP A 139 -9.49 1.07 15.30
C ASP A 139 -8.79 2.44 15.35
N GLU A 140 -9.18 3.30 16.31
CA GLU A 140 -8.64 4.66 16.50
C GLU A 140 -7.08 4.74 16.50
N PRO A 141 -6.34 3.82 17.16
CA PRO A 141 -4.88 3.85 17.10
C PRO A 141 -4.33 3.62 15.68
N PHE A 142 -4.99 2.78 14.90
CA PHE A 142 -4.60 2.51 13.52
C PHE A 142 -4.94 3.70 12.61
N GLU A 143 -6.10 4.33 12.81
CA GLU A 143 -6.47 5.55 12.09
C GLU A 143 -5.45 6.68 12.30
N ALA A 144 -5.04 6.92 13.55
CA ALA A 144 -4.04 7.93 13.89
C ALA A 144 -2.70 7.66 13.18
N PHE A 145 -2.23 6.40 13.20
CA PHE A 145 -1.04 5.98 12.48
C PHE A 145 -1.19 6.18 10.96
N LEU A 146 -2.35 5.83 10.40
CA LEU A 146 -2.59 5.96 8.96
C LEU A 146 -2.59 7.42 8.51
N LEU A 147 -3.13 8.34 9.34
CA LEU A 147 -3.09 9.77 9.07
C LEU A 147 -1.65 10.32 9.05
N GLU A 148 -0.81 9.89 9.99
CA GLU A 148 0.62 10.24 10.01
C GLU A 148 1.33 9.72 8.75
N TYR A 149 1.15 8.43 8.44
CA TYR A 149 1.72 7.77 7.26
C TYR A 149 1.34 8.49 5.95
N LEU A 150 0.06 8.83 5.78
CA LEU A 150 -0.45 9.48 4.57
C LEU A 150 -0.11 10.99 4.51
N GLY A 151 0.16 11.61 5.66
CA GLY A 151 0.54 13.01 5.76
C GLY A 151 1.99 13.26 5.38
N GLU A 152 2.90 12.43 5.92
CA GLU A 152 4.35 12.61 5.82
C GLU A 152 5.02 11.70 4.77
N TYR A 153 4.33 10.65 4.30
CA TYR A 153 4.88 9.65 3.37
C TYR A 153 6.19 9.00 3.86
N GLN A 154 6.34 8.85 5.17
CA GLN A 154 7.49 8.23 5.82
C GLN A 154 7.05 7.41 7.05
N VAL A 155 7.90 6.49 7.48
CA VAL A 155 7.77 5.71 8.73
C VAL A 155 9.13 5.50 9.36
#